data_AF-A0A0D0DWV4-F1
#
_entry.id   AF-A0A0D0DWV4-F1
#
_cell.length_a   1.000
_cell.length_b   1.000
_cell.length_c   1.000
_cell.angle_alpha   90.00
_cell.angle_beta   90.00
_cell.angle_gamma   90.00
#
_symmetry.space_group_name_H-M   'P 1'
#
loop_
_entity.id
_entity.type
_entity.pdbx_description
1 polymer ?
#
loop_
_entity_poly.entity_id
_entity_poly.type
_entity_poly.pdbx_seq_one_letter_code
_entity_poly.pdbx_strand_id
1 'polypeptide(L)'
;TRKKAAHWTVKEETAFLGFLQGKLSKFSDGNFRKPAFTAAANFLMAKFPLRSINGKMAGGKTSETCNHKFKSISQSSYHAVVNLKNASRFMYCDKLGAGIVDDMKEIWTQYVKVNTFY
;
A
#
# COMPACT_ATOMS: atom_id res chain seq x y z
N THR A 1 8.51 5.06 -27.92
CA THR A 1 9.42 4.34 -27.00
C THR A 1 8.71 4.08 -25.68
N ARG A 2 8.53 2.82 -25.25
CA ARG A 2 7.77 2.48 -24.02
C ARG A 2 8.56 2.91 -22.78
N LYS A 3 7.97 3.74 -21.90
CA LYS A 3 8.61 4.14 -20.62
C LYS A 3 8.91 2.90 -19.79
N LYS A 4 10.14 2.80 -19.24
CA LYS A 4 10.53 1.70 -18.36
C LYS A 4 9.68 1.74 -17.08
N ALA A 5 9.17 0.58 -16.67
CA ALA A 5 8.41 0.46 -15.44
C ALA A 5 9.28 0.78 -14.22
N ALA A 6 8.69 1.46 -13.24
CA ALA A 6 9.31 1.63 -11.93
C ALA A 6 9.26 0.31 -11.17
N HIS A 7 10.42 -0.17 -10.74
CA HIS A 7 10.50 -1.32 -9.83
C HIS A 7 10.26 -0.83 -8.40
N TRP A 8 9.36 -1.49 -7.68
CA TRP A 8 9.03 -1.18 -6.29
C TRP A 8 9.44 -2.34 -5.39
N THR A 9 10.27 -2.06 -4.41
CA THR A 9 10.59 -3.00 -3.33
C THR A 9 9.66 -2.76 -2.15
N VAL A 10 9.48 -3.77 -1.29
CA VAL A 10 8.67 -3.65 -0.06
C VAL A 10 9.14 -2.46 0.78
N LYS A 11 10.45 -2.26 0.95
CA LYS A 11 11.01 -1.13 1.71
C LYS A 11 10.61 0.24 1.13
N GLU A 12 10.58 0.37 -0.18
CA GLU A 12 10.17 1.60 -0.86
C GLU A 12 8.67 1.84 -0.75
N GLU A 13 7.86 0.78 -0.87
CA GLU A 13 6.40 0.85 -0.69
C GLU A 13 6.03 1.24 0.74
N THR A 14 6.66 0.63 1.74
CA THR A 14 6.46 1.00 3.15
C THR A 14 6.84 2.44 3.42
N ALA A 15 7.99 2.91 2.90
CA ALA A 15 8.40 4.30 3.06
C ALA A 15 7.46 5.27 2.34
N PHE A 16 6.96 4.91 1.17
CA PHE A 16 5.98 5.69 0.41
C PHE A 16 4.66 5.84 1.18
N LEU A 17 4.09 4.74 1.67
CA LEU A 17 2.85 4.75 2.44
C LEU A 17 3.01 5.51 3.76
N GLY A 18 4.12 5.31 4.47
CA GLY A 18 4.41 6.07 5.70
C GLY A 18 4.55 7.57 5.44
N PHE A 19 5.17 7.97 4.32
CA PHE A 19 5.23 9.39 3.93
C PHE A 19 3.83 9.96 3.67
N LEU A 20 2.99 9.24 2.91
CA LEU A 20 1.62 9.66 2.62
C LEU A 20 0.78 9.77 3.89
N GLN A 21 0.89 8.79 4.81
CA GLN A 21 0.21 8.80 6.11
C GLN A 21 0.58 10.04 6.92
N GLY A 22 1.87 10.38 7.02
CA GLY A 22 2.33 11.59 7.70
C GLY A 22 1.90 12.91 7.05
N LYS A 23 1.44 12.87 5.79
CA LYS A 23 0.90 14.03 5.08
C LYS A 23 -0.64 14.09 5.07
N LEU A 24 -1.34 13.07 5.58
CA LEU A 24 -2.81 13.02 5.58
C LEU A 24 -3.44 14.26 6.21
N SER A 25 -2.88 14.78 7.30
CA SER A 25 -3.35 16.00 7.97
C SER A 25 -3.30 17.25 7.09
N LYS A 26 -2.51 17.24 6.02
CA LYS A 26 -2.37 18.35 5.06
C LYS A 26 -3.30 18.22 3.85
N PHE A 27 -4.02 17.10 3.73
CA PHE A 27 -4.96 16.85 2.62
C PHE A 27 -6.37 16.70 3.20
N SER A 28 -7.15 17.76 3.09
CA SER A 28 -8.46 17.93 3.76
C SER A 28 -9.55 16.95 3.33
N ASP A 29 -9.39 16.28 2.19
CA ASP A 29 -10.50 15.54 1.55
C ASP A 29 -10.19 14.04 1.38
N GLY A 30 -9.15 13.51 2.05
CA GLY A 30 -8.74 12.11 1.95
C GLY A 30 -8.14 11.70 0.58
N ASN A 31 -8.09 12.63 -0.38
CA ASN A 31 -7.57 12.38 -1.71
C ASN A 31 -6.23 13.10 -1.93
N PHE A 32 -5.18 12.35 -2.22
CA PHE A 32 -3.86 12.91 -2.49
C PHE A 32 -3.85 13.63 -3.84
N ARG A 33 -3.64 14.95 -3.82
CA ARG A 33 -3.50 15.75 -5.05
C ARG A 33 -2.07 15.62 -5.60
N LYS A 34 -1.86 16.00 -6.86
CA LYS A 34 -0.54 15.96 -7.55
C LYS A 34 0.65 16.47 -6.69
N PRO A 35 0.54 17.57 -5.91
CA PRO A 35 1.62 18.01 -5.03
C PRO A 35 2.07 16.98 -3.99
N ALA A 36 1.15 16.16 -3.47
CA ALA A 36 1.45 15.06 -2.54
C ALA A 36 2.39 14.05 -3.18
N PHE A 37 2.07 13.65 -4.41
CA PHE A 37 2.83 12.65 -5.15
C PHE A 37 4.15 13.20 -5.68
N THR A 38 4.23 14.49 -6.02
CA THR A 38 5.51 15.15 -6.31
C THR A 38 6.42 15.14 -5.07
N ALA A 39 5.89 15.51 -3.90
CA ALA A 39 6.67 15.50 -2.66
C ALA A 39 7.11 14.08 -2.27
N ALA A 40 6.24 13.09 -2.46
CA ALA A 40 6.56 11.68 -2.23
C ALA A 40 7.64 11.16 -3.19
N ALA A 41 7.57 11.53 -4.46
CA ALA A 41 8.60 11.20 -5.46
C ALA A 41 9.98 11.76 -5.07
N ASN A 42 10.03 13.03 -4.64
CA ASN A 42 11.27 13.66 -4.18
C ASN A 42 11.82 12.97 -2.91
N PHE A 43 10.94 12.66 -1.96
CA PHE A 43 11.31 11.91 -0.75
C PHE A 43 11.88 10.52 -1.08
N LEU A 44 11.23 9.79 -1.99
CA LEU A 44 11.68 8.46 -2.42
C LEU A 44 13.00 8.53 -3.17
N MET A 45 13.20 9.53 -4.03
CA MET A 45 14.45 9.72 -4.75
C MET A 45 15.62 10.04 -3.80
N ALA A 46 15.38 10.87 -2.79
CA ALA A 46 16.39 11.20 -1.77
C ALA A 46 16.73 9.98 -0.89
N LYS A 47 15.72 9.21 -0.47
CA LYS A 47 15.89 8.07 0.44
C LYS A 47 16.38 6.80 -0.26
N PHE A 48 15.99 6.62 -1.52
CA PHE A 48 16.35 5.47 -2.35
C PHE A 48 16.87 5.97 -3.71
N PRO A 49 18.13 6.42 -3.76
CA PRO A 49 18.75 6.82 -5.02
C PRO A 49 18.63 5.70 -6.05
N LEU A 50 18.42 6.08 -7.32
CA LEU A 50 18.31 5.14 -8.44
C LEU A 50 19.50 4.19 -8.44
N ARG A 51 19.25 2.92 -8.13
CA ARG A 51 20.24 1.85 -8.27
C ARG A 51 20.10 1.24 -9.64
N SER A 52 21.24 0.99 -10.29
CA SER A 52 21.29 0.13 -11.48
C SER A 52 20.85 -1.27 -11.04
N ILE A 53 19.79 -1.79 -11.64
CA ILE A 53 19.40 -3.19 -11.47
C ILE A 53 19.89 -3.90 -12.75
N ASN A 54 20.86 -4.80 -12.60
CA ASN A 54 21.44 -5.59 -13.69
C ASN A 54 21.94 -4.73 -14.88
N GLY A 55 22.64 -3.62 -14.61
CA GLY A 55 23.18 -2.74 -15.65
C GLY A 55 22.15 -1.85 -16.35
N LYS A 56 20.86 -1.91 -15.95
CA LYS A 56 19.80 -1.04 -16.47
C LYS A 56 19.28 -0.11 -15.39
N MET A 57 19.25 1.19 -15.69
CA MET A 57 18.52 2.16 -14.88
C MET A 57 17.03 1.81 -14.91
N ALA A 58 16.46 1.51 -13.74
CA ALA A 58 15.03 1.33 -13.55
C ALA A 58 14.27 2.64 -13.83
N GLY A 59 12.97 2.55 -14.14
CA GLY A 59 12.13 3.75 -14.24
C GLY A 59 12.11 4.49 -12.91
N GLY A 60 12.38 5.81 -12.93
CA GLY A 60 12.33 6.64 -11.74
C GLY A 60 10.94 6.68 -11.11
N LYS A 61 10.88 6.79 -9.78
CA LYS A 61 9.64 6.93 -9.02
C LYS A 61 9.12 8.37 -9.13
N THR A 62 8.60 8.74 -10.30
CA THR A 62 8.00 10.07 -10.55
C THR A 62 6.64 10.22 -9.84
N SER A 63 6.11 11.44 -9.82
CA SER A 63 4.76 11.72 -9.30
C SER A 63 3.70 10.81 -9.93
N GLU A 64 3.78 10.55 -11.23
CA GLU A 64 2.82 9.70 -11.94
C GLU A 64 2.93 8.25 -11.49
N THR A 65 4.15 7.73 -11.31
CA THR A 65 4.34 6.35 -10.82
C THR A 65 3.89 6.19 -9.37
N CYS A 66 4.06 7.22 -8.53
CA CYS A 66 3.55 7.23 -7.16
C CYS A 66 2.01 7.22 -7.14
N ASN A 67 1.36 8.03 -7.99
CA ASN A 67 -0.09 8.04 -8.11
C ASN A 67 -0.64 6.68 -8.58
N HIS A 68 -0.06 6.10 -9.65
CA HIS A 68 -0.45 4.77 -10.12
C HIS A 68 -0.23 3.69 -9.07
N LYS A 69 0.89 3.76 -8.33
CA LYS A 69 1.19 2.79 -7.27
C LYS A 69 0.20 2.92 -6.12
N PHE A 70 -0.12 4.14 -5.68
CA PHE A 70 -1.14 4.37 -4.66
C PHE A 70 -2.51 3.83 -5.09
N LYS A 71 -2.96 4.12 -6.32
CA LYS A 71 -4.20 3.56 -6.87
C LYS A 71 -4.19 2.04 -6.91
N SER A 72 -3.07 1.44 -7.32
CA SER A 72 -2.91 -0.02 -7.32
C SER A 72 -3.04 -0.59 -5.91
N ILE A 73 -2.37 -0.01 -4.91
CA ILE A 73 -2.43 -0.46 -3.51
C ILE A 73 -3.84 -0.27 -2.93
N SER A 74 -4.48 0.88 -3.19
CA SER A 74 -5.86 1.13 -2.73
C SER A 74 -6.86 0.18 -3.40
N GLN A 75 -6.62 -0.19 -4.65
CA GLN A 75 -7.56 -1.03 -5.38
C GLN A 75 -7.39 -2.52 -5.06
N SER A 76 -6.15 -3.03 -4.92
CA SER A 76 -5.92 -4.45 -4.65
C SER A 76 -5.92 -4.76 -3.16
N SER A 77 -5.11 -4.07 -2.37
CA SER A 77 -4.89 -4.42 -0.97
C SER A 77 -5.94 -3.84 -0.05
N TYR A 78 -6.33 -2.57 -0.22
CA TYR A 78 -7.33 -1.96 0.65
C TYR A 78 -8.72 -2.56 0.44
N HIS A 79 -9.18 -2.76 -0.81
CA HIS A 79 -10.45 -3.46 -1.03
C HIS A 79 -10.42 -4.91 -0.58
N ALA A 80 -9.29 -5.63 -0.73
CA ALA A 80 -9.16 -6.97 -0.17
C ALA A 80 -9.28 -6.96 1.36
N VAL A 81 -8.62 -6.02 2.05
CA VAL A 81 -8.71 -5.88 3.51
C VAL A 81 -10.11 -5.46 3.95
N VAL A 82 -10.77 -4.54 3.24
CA VAL A 82 -12.15 -4.12 3.54
C VAL A 82 -13.14 -5.26 3.31
N ASN A 83 -13.02 -5.98 2.18
CA ASN A 83 -13.86 -7.14 1.89
C ASN A 83 -13.63 -8.25 2.91
N LEU A 84 -12.37 -8.52 3.28
CA LEU A 84 -12.04 -9.46 4.34
C LEU A 84 -12.67 -9.01 5.66
N LYS A 85 -12.48 -7.74 6.06
CA LYS A 85 -13.07 -7.18 7.28
C LYS A 85 -14.60 -7.31 7.30
N ASN A 86 -15.27 -7.00 6.18
CA ASN A 86 -16.72 -7.06 6.07
C ASN A 86 -17.23 -8.52 6.08
N ALA A 87 -16.56 -9.43 5.38
CA ALA A 87 -16.93 -10.84 5.31
C ALA A 87 -16.66 -11.58 6.63
N SER A 88 -15.58 -11.24 7.31
CA SER A 88 -15.13 -11.90 8.54
C SER A 88 -15.62 -11.25 9.84
N ARG A 89 -16.19 -10.04 9.76
CA ARG A 89 -16.50 -9.18 10.91
C ARG A 89 -15.29 -8.96 11.84
N PHE A 90 -14.06 -8.95 11.30
CA PHE A 90 -12.86 -8.59 12.06
C PHE A 90 -13.02 -7.22 12.72
N MET A 91 -12.78 -7.18 14.02
CA MET A 91 -12.58 -5.94 14.76
C MET A 91 -11.08 -5.61 14.76
N TYR A 92 -10.74 -4.36 14.48
CA TYR A 92 -9.40 -3.85 14.68
C TYR A 92 -9.49 -2.70 15.68
N CYS A 93 -8.70 -2.79 16.75
CA CYS A 93 -8.63 -1.81 17.81
C CYS A 93 -7.16 -1.45 18.03
N ASP A 94 -6.82 -0.16 18.05
CA ASP A 94 -5.42 0.28 18.23
C ASP A 94 -4.79 -0.20 19.56
N LYS A 95 -5.63 -0.50 20.57
CA LYS A 95 -5.19 -1.05 21.87
C LYS A 95 -5.13 -2.58 21.90
N LEU A 96 -6.00 -3.26 21.16
CA LEU A 96 -6.21 -4.72 21.27
C LEU A 96 -5.74 -5.49 20.02
N GLY A 97 -5.29 -4.78 18.98
CA GLY A 97 -4.93 -5.35 17.70
C GLY A 97 -6.14 -5.83 16.89
N ALA A 98 -5.90 -6.78 15.98
CA ALA A 98 -6.96 -7.45 15.23
C ALA A 98 -7.58 -8.58 16.08
N GLY A 99 -8.91 -8.60 16.18
CA GLY A 99 -9.68 -9.64 16.87
C GLY A 99 -10.90 -10.05 16.05
N ILE A 100 -11.37 -11.28 16.26
CA ILE A 100 -12.58 -11.81 15.63
C ILE A 100 -13.66 -11.84 16.71
N VAL A 101 -14.90 -11.55 16.36
CA VAL A 101 -16.04 -11.75 17.26
C VAL A 101 -16.21 -13.26 17.49
N ASP A 102 -16.42 -13.67 18.74
CA ASP A 102 -16.36 -15.09 19.15
C ASP A 102 -17.39 -15.98 18.41
N ASP A 103 -18.47 -15.39 17.90
CA ASP A 103 -19.55 -16.06 17.15
C ASP A 103 -19.15 -16.61 15.77
N MET A 104 -17.94 -16.29 15.26
CA MET A 104 -17.51 -16.68 13.89
C MET A 104 -16.25 -17.55 13.82
N LYS A 105 -15.84 -18.17 14.94
CA LYS A 105 -14.67 -19.06 15.00
C LYS A 105 -14.74 -20.23 14.01
N GLU A 106 -15.92 -20.78 13.77
CA GLU A 106 -16.14 -21.89 12.83
C GLU A 106 -16.02 -21.46 11.36
N ILE A 107 -16.58 -20.29 11.01
CA ILE A 107 -16.49 -19.72 9.65
C ILE A 107 -15.03 -19.41 9.30
N TRP A 108 -14.26 -18.89 10.24
CA TRP A 108 -12.83 -18.65 10.08
C TRP A 108 -12.02 -19.93 9.89
N THR A 109 -12.35 -20.97 10.68
CA THR A 109 -11.72 -22.29 10.56
C THR A 109 -11.96 -22.89 9.16
N GLN A 110 -13.17 -22.71 8.60
CA GLN A 110 -13.46 -23.12 7.23
C GLN A 110 -12.74 -22.28 6.19
N TYR A 111 -12.70 -20.95 6.36
CA TYR A 111 -12.04 -20.05 5.42
C TYR A 111 -10.53 -20.30 5.30
N VAL A 112 -9.82 -20.50 6.42
CA VAL A 112 -8.37 -20.82 6.44
C VAL A 112 -8.08 -22.16 5.80
N LYS A 113 -8.94 -23.17 6.03
CA LYS A 113 -8.78 -24.49 5.40
C LYS A 113 -8.87 -24.43 3.88
N VAL A 114 -9.65 -23.50 3.33
CA VAL A 114 -9.86 -23.36 1.89
C VAL A 114 -8.86 -22.37 1.26
N ASN A 115 -8.42 -21.36 2.02
CA ASN A 115 -7.56 -20.29 1.52
C ASN A 115 -6.20 -20.33 2.23
N THR A 116 -5.43 -21.39 1.98
CA THR A 116 -4.04 -21.49 2.44
C THR A 116 -3.19 -20.50 1.66
N PHE A 117 -2.69 -19.46 2.34
CA PHE A 117 -1.76 -18.50 1.75
C PHE A 117 -0.34 -19.08 1.88
N TYR A 118 0.26 -19.48 0.75
CA TYR A 118 1.67 -19.87 0.63
C TYR A 118 2.59 -18.66 0.54
#